data_AF-A0A378NE51-F1
#
_entry.id   AF-A0A378NE51-F1
#
_cell.length_a   1.000
_cell.length_b   1.000
_cell.length_c   1.000
_cell.angle_alpha   90.00
_cell.angle_beta   90.00
_cell.angle_gamma   90.00
#
_symmetry.space_group_name_H-M   'P 1'
#
loop_
_entity.id
_entity.type
_entity.pdbx_description
1 polymer ?
#
loop_
_entity_poly.entity_id
_entity_poly.type
_entity_poly.pdbx_seq_one_letter_code
_entity_poly.pdbx_strand_id
1 'polypeptide(L)'
;MRGSVKYQIEGAIKAWAGLYPDVKAIICPAYPEMGRTIEAGHLYVNGVPVNETASGKDPICPVHSSSMQKLLPDAQVIPCDTVDNLQASIENSEYKQIVIDAKTHEDLSMIAQVINHIGNKIIPVGSAGLAQKLKNIQNQQQPERNLKLGRALIVVTSIHETSQLQVDEYISTLGGKSIVFNPSPSQLINYSQSEHSLKLQLNALIRFSRDHVIIRANPAKVVNAKSANITETSKEISQHLADLSKFCLDNEKFDSLILFGGDGAAALLDQMNVTEMNVQYAVVPGVPLCSIEKGNYSGITVMTKSGGFGNNTLLSNIMN
;
A
#
# COMPACT_ATOMS: atom_id res chain seq x y z
N MET A 1 -11.28 5.56 -0.15
CA MET A 1 -12.74 5.34 -0.04
C MET A 1 -13.15 3.87 0.08
N ARG A 2 -12.23 2.88 0.03
CA ARG A 2 -12.53 1.49 0.44
C ARG A 2 -12.56 1.37 1.96
N GLY A 3 -13.36 0.46 2.49
CA GLY A 3 -13.45 0.17 3.93
C GLY A 3 -14.39 1.12 4.69
N SER A 4 -14.21 1.21 6.01
CA SER A 4 -15.10 1.94 6.94
C SER A 4 -14.78 3.44 7.05
N VAL A 5 -14.36 4.08 5.96
CA VAL A 5 -13.85 5.47 5.93
C VAL A 5 -14.81 6.46 6.59
N LYS A 6 -16.12 6.36 6.30
CA LYS A 6 -17.15 7.20 6.94
C LYS A 6 -17.04 7.18 8.47
N TYR A 7 -17.06 5.98 9.05
CA TYR A 7 -17.02 5.78 10.50
C TYR A 7 -15.68 6.20 11.12
N GLN A 8 -14.58 6.02 10.40
CA GLN A 8 -13.26 6.48 10.85
C GLN A 8 -13.18 8.00 10.93
N ILE A 9 -13.74 8.72 9.96
CA ILE A 9 -13.83 10.19 9.96
C ILE A 9 -14.70 10.67 11.13
N GLU A 10 -15.88 10.08 11.32
CA GLU A 10 -16.79 10.41 12.42
C GLU A 10 -16.13 10.22 13.79
N GLY A 11 -15.44 9.08 13.97
CA GLY A 11 -14.69 8.78 15.19
C GLY A 11 -13.57 9.79 15.45
N ALA A 12 -12.80 10.15 14.41
CA ALA A 12 -11.73 11.13 14.52
C ALA A 12 -12.25 12.52 14.89
N ILE A 13 -13.32 13.00 14.25
CA ILE A 13 -13.98 14.27 14.58
C ILE A 13 -14.44 14.25 16.03
N LYS A 14 -15.14 13.19 16.46
CA LYS A 14 -15.65 13.07 17.82
C LYS A 14 -14.54 13.13 18.87
N ALA A 15 -13.42 12.45 18.63
CA ALA A 15 -12.27 12.45 19.53
C ALA A 15 -11.59 13.82 19.57
N TRP A 16 -11.33 14.43 18.41
CA TRP A 16 -10.63 15.71 18.32
C TRP A 16 -11.46 16.89 18.82
N ALA A 17 -12.79 16.80 18.73
CA ALA A 17 -13.72 17.80 19.25
C ALA A 17 -13.57 18.04 20.77
N GLY A 18 -13.03 17.07 21.51
CA GLY A 18 -12.71 17.26 22.93
C GLY A 18 -11.62 18.30 23.19
N LEU A 19 -10.75 18.56 22.21
CA LEU A 19 -9.71 19.59 22.27
C LEU A 19 -10.08 20.84 21.45
N TYR A 20 -10.75 20.65 20.32
CA TYR A 20 -11.13 21.70 19.39
C TYR A 20 -12.62 21.57 19.02
N PRO A 21 -13.55 22.24 19.75
CA PRO A 21 -14.99 22.05 19.56
C PRO A 21 -15.49 22.29 18.13
N ASP A 22 -14.87 23.24 17.43
CA ASP A 22 -15.18 23.64 16.06
C ASP A 22 -14.36 22.86 15.01
N VAL A 23 -13.87 21.67 15.35
CA VAL A 23 -13.07 20.86 14.44
C VAL A 23 -13.84 20.50 13.17
N LYS A 24 -13.16 20.64 12.03
CA LYS A 24 -13.64 20.21 10.71
C LYS A 24 -12.69 19.20 10.10
N ALA A 25 -13.22 18.20 9.41
CA ALA A 25 -12.45 17.27 8.59
C ALA A 25 -12.43 17.76 7.14
N ILE A 26 -11.23 17.99 6.62
CA ILE A 26 -11.01 18.36 5.22
C ILE A 26 -10.61 17.11 4.45
N ILE A 27 -11.48 16.69 3.54
CA ILE A 27 -11.43 15.39 2.88
C ILE A 27 -11.03 15.56 1.41
N CYS A 28 -9.84 15.07 1.05
CA CYS A 28 -9.36 15.04 -0.32
C CYS A 28 -8.55 13.76 -0.58
N PRO A 29 -9.20 12.65 -0.97
CA PRO A 29 -8.52 11.41 -1.35
C PRO A 29 -7.80 11.46 -2.72
N ALA A 30 -7.81 12.59 -3.44
CA ALA A 30 -7.14 12.71 -4.73
C ALA A 30 -5.63 12.41 -4.63
N TYR A 31 -5.09 11.85 -5.71
CA TYR A 31 -3.67 11.62 -5.90
C TYR A 31 -3.34 11.65 -7.42
N PRO A 32 -3.11 12.85 -7.99
CA PRO A 32 -2.94 13.03 -9.44
C PRO A 32 -1.81 12.22 -10.07
N GLU A 33 -0.66 12.04 -9.40
CA GLU A 33 0.43 11.17 -9.87
C GLU A 33 -0.02 9.73 -10.10
N MET A 34 -1.05 9.32 -9.36
CA MET A 34 -1.64 8.01 -9.42
C MET A 34 -2.93 8.02 -10.25
N GLY A 35 -3.23 9.11 -10.95
CA GLY A 35 -4.44 9.28 -11.75
C GLY A 35 -5.73 9.32 -10.93
N ARG A 36 -5.65 9.57 -9.62
CA ARG A 36 -6.84 9.73 -8.77
C ARG A 36 -7.22 11.21 -8.71
N THR A 37 -8.40 11.57 -9.19
CA THR A 37 -8.92 12.95 -9.18
C THR A 37 -10.32 13.01 -8.58
N ILE A 38 -10.70 14.16 -8.03
CA ILE A 38 -12.08 14.45 -7.61
C ILE A 38 -12.56 15.62 -8.45
N GLU A 39 -13.64 15.39 -9.20
CA GLU A 39 -14.16 16.36 -10.16
C GLU A 39 -15.68 16.48 -9.98
N ALA A 40 -16.16 17.67 -9.67
CA ALA A 40 -17.56 17.93 -9.37
C ALA A 40 -18.13 16.92 -8.35
N GLY A 41 -17.36 16.65 -7.28
CA GLY A 41 -17.72 15.70 -6.24
C GLY A 41 -17.67 14.22 -6.63
N HIS A 42 -17.06 13.85 -7.77
CA HIS A 42 -16.93 12.46 -8.20
C HIS A 42 -15.46 12.01 -8.21
N LEU A 43 -15.18 10.86 -7.62
CA LEU A 43 -13.85 10.26 -7.56
C LEU A 43 -13.57 9.39 -8.79
N TYR A 44 -12.49 9.70 -9.50
CA TYR A 44 -12.02 8.99 -10.69
C TYR A 44 -10.68 8.31 -10.45
N VAL A 45 -10.41 7.27 -11.24
CA VAL A 45 -9.10 6.61 -11.37
C VAL A 45 -8.79 6.53 -12.87
N ASN A 46 -7.78 7.25 -13.33
CA ASN A 46 -7.40 7.37 -14.73
C ASN A 46 -8.59 7.77 -15.63
N GLY A 47 -9.42 8.72 -15.16
CA GLY A 47 -10.62 9.19 -15.86
C GLY A 47 -11.84 8.26 -15.79
N VAL A 48 -11.71 7.07 -15.19
CA VAL A 48 -12.84 6.13 -15.01
C VAL A 48 -13.43 6.29 -13.61
N PRO A 49 -14.77 6.33 -13.43
CA PRO A 49 -15.40 6.37 -12.12
C PRO A 49 -14.89 5.24 -11.21
N VAL A 50 -14.53 5.57 -9.96
CA VAL A 50 -13.87 4.60 -9.05
C VAL A 50 -14.66 3.30 -8.86
N ASN A 51 -15.99 3.35 -8.89
CA ASN A 51 -16.88 2.20 -8.75
C ASN A 51 -16.92 1.27 -9.99
N GLU A 52 -16.41 1.72 -11.14
CA GLU A 52 -16.27 0.91 -12.36
C GLU A 52 -14.87 0.31 -12.50
N THR A 53 -13.93 0.79 -11.70
CA THR A 53 -12.54 0.32 -11.68
C THR A 53 -12.38 -0.97 -10.86
N ALA A 54 -11.15 -1.48 -10.78
CA ALA A 54 -10.80 -2.58 -9.87
C ALA A 54 -11.21 -2.31 -8.40
N SER A 55 -11.26 -1.04 -7.97
CA SER A 55 -11.69 -0.68 -6.61
C SER A 55 -13.18 -0.90 -6.37
N GLY A 56 -14.02 -0.78 -7.40
CA GLY A 56 -15.46 -1.08 -7.31
C GLY A 56 -15.75 -2.58 -7.38
N LYS A 57 -14.86 -3.36 -7.98
CA LYS A 57 -14.92 -4.82 -8.09
C LYS A 57 -14.14 -5.55 -6.98
N ASP A 58 -13.64 -4.82 -5.99
CA ASP A 58 -12.86 -5.37 -4.88
C ASP A 58 -13.71 -6.39 -4.10
N PRO A 59 -13.25 -7.63 -3.91
CA PRO A 59 -14.07 -8.70 -3.32
C PRO A 59 -14.29 -8.54 -1.81
N ILE A 60 -13.53 -7.65 -1.15
CA ILE A 60 -13.55 -7.49 0.31
C ILE A 60 -14.20 -6.16 0.67
N CYS A 61 -13.80 -5.07 0.01
CA CYS A 61 -14.24 -3.72 0.32
C CYS A 61 -14.56 -2.93 -0.96
N PRO A 62 -15.60 -3.33 -1.72
CA PRO A 62 -15.98 -2.67 -2.96
C PRO A 62 -16.42 -1.21 -2.73
N VAL A 63 -15.97 -0.31 -3.62
CA VAL A 63 -16.47 1.07 -3.66
C VAL A 63 -17.69 1.13 -4.58
N HIS A 64 -18.88 1.28 -4.00
CA HIS A 64 -20.14 1.19 -4.76
C HIS A 64 -20.55 2.47 -5.52
N SER A 65 -19.88 3.61 -5.29
CA SER A 65 -20.19 4.86 -5.97
C SER A 65 -18.95 5.72 -6.17
N SER A 66 -18.90 6.50 -7.25
CA SER A 66 -17.94 7.58 -7.43
C SER A 66 -18.35 8.88 -6.76
N SER A 67 -19.64 9.09 -6.48
CA SER A 67 -20.12 10.32 -5.85
C SER A 67 -19.67 10.39 -4.40
N MET A 68 -18.87 11.39 -4.07
CA MET A 68 -18.40 11.65 -2.72
C MET A 68 -19.56 11.94 -1.76
N GLN A 69 -20.65 12.57 -2.24
CA GLN A 69 -21.86 12.78 -1.45
C GLN A 69 -22.53 11.44 -1.06
N LYS A 70 -22.54 10.46 -1.96
CA LYS A 70 -23.10 9.12 -1.64
C LYS A 70 -22.19 8.34 -0.70
N LEU A 71 -20.87 8.50 -0.83
CA LEU A 71 -19.89 7.83 0.03
C LEU A 71 -19.81 8.45 1.43
N LEU A 72 -20.01 9.78 1.53
CA LEU A 72 -19.95 10.57 2.75
C LEU A 72 -21.18 11.50 2.80
N PRO A 73 -22.37 10.98 3.19
CA PRO A 73 -23.63 11.75 3.18
C PRO A 73 -23.61 13.00 4.04
N ASP A 74 -22.80 12.99 5.11
CA ASP A 74 -22.68 14.06 6.10
C ASP A 74 -21.64 15.12 5.70
N ALA A 75 -21.01 14.98 4.53
CA ALA A 75 -20.03 15.91 4.01
C ALA A 75 -20.65 16.91 3.03
N GLN A 76 -20.17 18.14 3.07
CA GLN A 76 -20.39 19.14 2.02
C GLN A 76 -19.30 19.00 0.96
N VAL A 77 -19.67 18.95 -0.31
CA VAL A 77 -18.72 19.01 -1.42
C VAL A 77 -18.56 20.45 -1.89
N ILE A 78 -17.32 20.93 -1.97
CA ILE A 78 -16.98 22.26 -2.49
C ILE A 78 -15.90 22.16 -3.58
N PRO A 79 -15.89 23.07 -4.57
CA PRO A 79 -14.81 23.12 -5.56
C PRO A 79 -13.50 23.59 -4.92
N CYS A 80 -12.37 23.22 -5.53
CA CYS A 80 -11.11 23.89 -5.24
C CYS A 80 -11.04 25.20 -6.02
N ASP A 81 -10.95 26.31 -5.29
CA ASP A 81 -10.80 27.66 -5.82
C ASP A 81 -9.46 28.24 -5.31
N THR A 82 -9.32 29.56 -5.28
CA THR A 82 -8.22 30.27 -4.63
C THR A 82 -8.15 29.99 -3.13
N VAL A 83 -6.96 30.13 -2.56
CA VAL A 83 -6.68 29.91 -1.11
C VAL A 83 -7.63 30.72 -0.23
N ASP A 84 -7.84 32.00 -0.54
CA ASP A 84 -8.69 32.89 0.26
C ASP A 84 -10.16 32.48 0.21
N ASN A 85 -10.69 32.19 -0.98
CA ASN A 85 -12.08 31.73 -1.15
C ASN A 85 -12.30 30.36 -0.52
N LEU A 86 -11.32 29.47 -0.63
CA LEU A 86 -11.40 28.14 -0.05
C LEU A 86 -11.39 28.21 1.49
N GLN A 87 -10.52 29.04 2.06
CA GLN A 87 -10.50 29.28 3.50
C GLN A 87 -11.83 29.86 3.99
N ALA A 88 -12.33 30.91 3.34
CA ALA A 88 -13.62 31.51 3.69
C ALA A 88 -14.78 30.50 3.58
N SER A 89 -14.78 29.65 2.55
CA SER A 89 -15.79 28.60 2.36
C SER A 89 -15.74 27.55 3.47
N ILE A 90 -14.54 27.16 3.90
CA ILE A 90 -14.34 26.20 4.99
C ILE A 90 -14.77 26.81 6.32
N GLU A 91 -14.36 28.04 6.63
CA GLU A 91 -14.67 28.70 7.90
C GLU A 91 -16.17 28.96 8.06
N ASN A 92 -16.85 29.43 7.01
CA ASN A 92 -18.29 29.72 7.01
C ASN A 92 -19.19 28.49 6.86
N SER A 93 -18.63 27.31 6.61
CA SER A 93 -19.43 26.09 6.49
C SER A 93 -19.97 25.63 7.85
N GLU A 94 -21.25 25.30 7.92
CA GLU A 94 -21.87 24.64 9.08
C GLU A 94 -21.52 23.13 9.15
N TYR A 95 -20.94 22.58 8.08
CA TYR A 95 -20.60 21.16 8.00
C TYR A 95 -19.26 20.88 8.68
N LYS A 96 -19.22 19.79 9.45
CA LYS A 96 -17.98 19.27 10.06
C LYS A 96 -17.13 18.45 9.11
N GLN A 97 -17.69 18.03 7.98
CA GLN A 97 -17.00 17.24 6.95
C GLN A 97 -17.09 18.00 5.64
N ILE A 98 -15.95 18.27 5.02
CA ILE A 98 -15.89 19.05 3.78
C ILE A 98 -15.01 18.28 2.80
N VAL A 99 -15.59 17.87 1.68
CA VAL A 99 -14.88 17.28 0.55
C VAL A 99 -14.49 18.39 -0.42
N ILE A 100 -13.22 18.43 -0.80
CA ILE A 100 -12.71 19.41 -1.77
C ILE A 100 -12.31 18.68 -3.04
N ASP A 101 -12.78 19.18 -4.20
CA ASP A 101 -12.35 18.70 -5.51
C ASP A 101 -10.84 18.89 -5.70
N ALA A 102 -10.18 18.02 -6.46
CA ALA A 102 -8.76 18.19 -6.79
C ALA A 102 -8.38 17.35 -8.01
N LYS A 103 -7.75 17.98 -8.99
CA LYS A 103 -7.28 17.36 -10.24
C LYS A 103 -5.76 17.41 -10.35
N THR A 104 -5.12 18.42 -9.78
CA THR A 104 -3.70 18.72 -9.99
C THR A 104 -2.92 18.74 -8.67
N HIS A 105 -1.58 18.78 -8.79
CA HIS A 105 -0.70 18.97 -7.64
C HIS A 105 -0.85 20.37 -7.03
N GLU A 106 -1.20 21.35 -7.85
CA GLU A 106 -1.46 22.74 -7.45
C GLU A 106 -2.70 22.80 -6.55
N ASP A 107 -3.78 22.10 -6.92
CA ASP A 107 -5.00 22.00 -6.11
C ASP A 107 -4.69 21.45 -4.71
N LEU A 108 -3.93 20.34 -4.64
CA LEU A 108 -3.51 19.76 -3.37
C LEU A 108 -2.60 20.69 -2.57
N SER A 109 -1.81 21.54 -3.24
CA SER A 109 -0.95 22.52 -2.58
C SER A 109 -1.77 23.66 -1.97
N MET A 110 -2.80 24.15 -2.67
CA MET A 110 -3.74 25.14 -2.15
C MET A 110 -4.52 24.59 -0.95
N ILE A 111 -5.04 23.36 -1.04
CA ILE A 111 -5.74 22.70 0.07
C ILE A 111 -4.82 22.58 1.28
N ALA A 112 -3.57 22.14 1.11
CA ALA A 112 -2.61 22.02 2.19
C ALA A 112 -2.24 23.38 2.83
N GLN A 113 -2.12 24.44 2.03
CA GLN A 113 -1.90 25.80 2.54
C GLN A 113 -3.04 26.25 3.46
N VAL A 114 -4.29 26.07 3.04
CA VAL A 114 -5.46 26.42 3.85
C VAL A 114 -5.51 25.59 5.14
N ILE A 115 -5.23 24.28 5.06
CA ILE A 115 -5.16 23.42 6.25
C ILE A 115 -4.09 23.94 7.23
N ASN A 116 -2.91 24.31 6.73
CA ASN A 116 -1.83 24.85 7.55
C ASN A 116 -2.16 26.22 8.15
N HIS A 117 -2.88 27.09 7.43
CA HIS A 117 -3.35 28.39 7.94
C HIS A 117 -4.37 28.25 9.07
N ILE A 118 -5.35 27.35 8.94
CA ILE A 118 -6.38 27.13 9.97
C ILE A 118 -5.79 26.36 11.17
N GLY A 119 -4.82 25.48 10.93
CA GLY A 119 -4.08 24.76 11.96
C GLY A 119 -4.90 23.67 12.65
N ASN A 120 -4.78 23.57 13.97
CA ASN A 120 -5.26 22.41 14.74
C ASN A 120 -6.78 22.21 14.76
N LYS A 121 -7.56 23.18 14.24
CA LYS A 121 -9.01 23.04 14.05
C LYS A 121 -9.38 22.17 12.84
N ILE A 122 -8.39 21.73 12.05
CA ILE A 122 -8.61 20.85 10.90
C ILE A 122 -8.02 19.46 11.14
N ILE A 123 -8.81 18.44 10.80
CA ILE A 123 -8.32 17.07 10.58
C ILE A 123 -8.16 16.87 9.07
N PRO A 124 -6.92 16.79 8.55
CA PRO A 124 -6.72 16.42 7.15
C PRO A 124 -7.03 14.93 6.93
N VAL A 125 -7.93 14.65 6.00
CA VAL A 125 -8.31 13.30 5.60
C VAL A 125 -8.00 13.14 4.11
N GLY A 126 -6.93 12.41 3.79
CA GLY A 126 -6.51 12.28 2.40
C GLY A 126 -5.66 11.05 2.15
N SER A 127 -5.22 10.94 0.90
CA SER A 127 -4.25 9.93 0.48
C SER A 127 -2.81 10.45 0.65
N ALA A 128 -1.83 9.71 0.11
CA ALA A 128 -0.46 10.19 0.02
C ALA A 128 -0.34 11.53 -0.74
N GLY A 129 -1.25 11.82 -1.69
CA GLY A 129 -1.23 13.07 -2.45
C GLY A 129 -1.36 14.30 -1.55
N LEU A 130 -2.37 14.34 -0.67
CA LEU A 130 -2.54 15.43 0.29
C LEU A 130 -1.41 15.43 1.34
N ALA A 131 -1.04 14.26 1.85
CA ALA A 131 0.00 14.13 2.88
C ALA A 131 1.36 14.67 2.43
N GLN A 132 1.70 14.54 1.14
CA GLN A 132 2.93 15.12 0.57
C GLN A 132 2.95 16.65 0.66
N LYS A 133 1.80 17.32 0.51
CA LYS A 133 1.69 18.78 0.51
C LYS A 133 1.58 19.38 1.91
N LEU A 134 1.07 18.61 2.88
CA LEU A 134 1.04 19.01 4.29
C LEU A 134 2.42 19.02 4.95
N LYS A 135 3.39 18.32 4.38
CA LYS A 135 4.77 18.31 4.88
C LYS A 135 5.41 19.69 4.64
N ASN A 136 5.66 20.43 5.72
CA ASN A 136 6.56 21.60 5.75
C ASN A 136 8.03 21.13 5.66
N ILE A 137 8.39 20.42 4.60
CA ILE A 137 9.78 20.03 4.35
C ILE A 137 10.33 21.04 3.36
N GLN A 138 11.20 21.94 3.84
CA GLN A 138 12.15 22.65 2.99
C GLN A 138 12.76 21.63 2.04
N ASN A 139 12.66 21.86 0.72
CA ASN A 139 13.18 21.03 -0.36
C ASN A 139 14.59 20.50 -0.04
N GLN A 140 14.67 19.38 0.66
CA GLN A 140 15.87 18.59 0.74
C GLN A 140 15.86 17.79 -0.55
N GLN A 141 16.67 18.23 -1.50
CA GLN A 141 17.01 17.43 -2.68
C GLN A 141 17.32 16.02 -2.17
N GLN A 142 16.55 15.03 -2.61
CA GLN A 142 16.88 13.65 -2.31
C GLN A 142 18.22 13.39 -3.01
N PRO A 143 19.31 13.13 -2.26
CA PRO A 143 20.55 12.78 -2.92
C PRO A 143 20.31 11.52 -3.75
N GLU A 144 20.94 11.40 -4.92
CA GLU A 144 21.00 10.12 -5.62
C GLU A 144 21.64 9.10 -4.66
N ARG A 145 20.82 8.18 -4.14
CA ARG A 145 21.26 7.14 -3.21
C ARG A 145 21.48 5.87 -4.00
N ASN A 146 22.73 5.47 -4.12
CA ASN A 146 23.08 4.13 -4.61
C ASN A 146 22.61 3.10 -3.58
N LEU A 147 21.45 2.51 -3.86
CA LEU A 147 20.86 1.48 -3.03
C LEU A 147 21.60 0.15 -3.27
N LYS A 148 22.26 -0.37 -2.23
CA LYS A 148 22.85 -1.72 -2.27
C LYS A 148 21.94 -2.68 -1.52
N LEU A 149 21.10 -3.40 -2.25
CA LEU A 149 20.16 -4.35 -1.67
C LEU A 149 20.83 -5.63 -1.15
N GLY A 150 22.06 -5.94 -1.56
CA GLY A 150 22.72 -7.19 -1.20
C GLY A 150 21.86 -8.40 -1.60
N ARG A 151 21.90 -9.48 -0.83
CA ARG A 151 21.07 -10.65 -1.10
C ARG A 151 19.62 -10.39 -0.68
N ALA A 152 18.73 -10.23 -1.64
CA ALA A 152 17.30 -10.03 -1.40
C ALA A 152 16.48 -11.33 -1.30
N LEU A 153 15.52 -11.34 -0.38
CA LEU A 153 14.35 -12.24 -0.37
C LEU A 153 13.15 -11.46 -0.91
N ILE A 154 12.57 -11.92 -2.01
CA ILE A 154 11.44 -11.30 -2.69
C ILE A 154 10.21 -12.19 -2.45
N VAL A 155 9.23 -11.69 -1.70
CA VAL A 155 8.02 -12.43 -1.33
C VAL A 155 6.83 -11.83 -2.06
N VAL A 156 6.25 -12.59 -2.98
CA VAL A 156 5.13 -12.17 -3.82
C VAL A 156 3.91 -13.00 -3.47
N THR A 157 3.12 -12.52 -2.50
CA THR A 157 1.87 -13.16 -2.09
C THR A 157 0.67 -12.69 -2.92
N SER A 158 0.78 -11.52 -3.56
CA SER A 158 -0.27 -10.97 -4.41
C SER A 158 -0.48 -11.81 -5.68
N ILE A 159 -1.71 -12.29 -5.87
CA ILE A 159 -2.16 -12.93 -7.13
C ILE A 159 -2.52 -11.92 -8.24
N HIS A 160 -2.51 -10.62 -7.92
CA HIS A 160 -2.81 -9.57 -8.90
C HIS A 160 -1.84 -9.62 -10.09
N GLU A 161 -2.37 -9.56 -11.31
CA GLU A 161 -1.64 -9.71 -12.57
C GLU A 161 -0.41 -8.79 -12.65
N THR A 162 -0.55 -7.51 -12.28
CA THR A 162 0.58 -6.56 -12.22
C THR A 162 1.79 -7.07 -11.42
N SER A 163 1.58 -7.67 -10.24
CA SER A 163 2.70 -8.18 -9.44
C SER A 163 3.35 -9.42 -10.07
N GLN A 164 2.54 -10.24 -10.74
CA GLN A 164 2.99 -11.44 -11.43
C GLN A 164 3.86 -11.06 -12.65
N LEU A 165 3.37 -10.12 -13.47
CA LEU A 165 4.10 -9.58 -14.62
C LEU A 165 5.41 -8.88 -14.22
N GLN A 166 5.43 -8.15 -13.09
CA GLN A 166 6.66 -7.52 -12.57
C GLN A 166 7.74 -8.55 -12.22
N VAL A 167 7.35 -9.70 -11.65
CA VAL A 167 8.28 -10.78 -11.35
C VAL A 167 8.76 -11.47 -12.63
N ASP A 168 7.86 -11.72 -13.58
CA ASP A 168 8.21 -12.32 -14.86
C ASP A 168 9.19 -11.44 -15.66
N GLU A 169 8.95 -10.13 -15.69
CA GLU A 169 9.86 -9.15 -16.31
C GLU A 169 11.23 -9.09 -15.61
N TYR A 170 11.25 -9.16 -14.27
CA TYR A 170 12.50 -9.21 -13.52
C TYR A 170 13.31 -10.46 -13.85
N ILE A 171 12.68 -11.64 -13.82
CA ILE A 171 13.35 -12.92 -14.12
C ILE A 171 13.88 -12.94 -15.57
N SER A 172 13.13 -12.39 -16.53
CA SER A 172 13.53 -12.38 -17.94
C SER A 172 14.68 -11.41 -18.26
N THR A 173 15.01 -10.49 -17.35
CA THR A 173 16.01 -9.43 -17.55
C THR A 173 17.21 -9.57 -16.61
N LEU A 174 17.11 -9.02 -15.40
CA LEU A 174 18.20 -8.94 -14.41
C LEU A 174 18.22 -10.13 -13.45
N GLY A 175 17.05 -10.66 -13.16
CA GLY A 175 16.79 -11.69 -12.16
C GLY A 175 16.99 -13.12 -12.65
N GLY A 176 17.56 -13.34 -13.83
CA GLY A 176 17.71 -14.68 -14.44
C GLY A 176 18.56 -15.68 -13.63
N LYS A 177 19.30 -15.21 -12.62
CA LYS A 177 20.04 -16.06 -11.65
C LYS A 177 19.29 -16.29 -10.34
N SER A 178 18.14 -15.64 -10.14
CA SER A 178 17.39 -15.76 -8.90
C SER A 178 16.82 -17.17 -8.74
N ILE A 179 16.82 -17.67 -7.52
CA ILE A 179 16.11 -18.89 -7.16
C ILE A 179 14.62 -18.57 -7.12
N VAL A 180 13.82 -19.24 -7.94
CA VAL A 180 12.36 -19.10 -7.90
C VAL A 180 11.75 -20.31 -7.20
N PHE A 181 11.18 -20.07 -6.02
CA PHE A 181 10.41 -21.05 -5.27
C PHE A 181 8.92 -20.77 -5.43
N ASN A 182 8.22 -21.67 -6.11
CA ASN A 182 6.81 -21.52 -6.49
C ASN A 182 6.00 -22.75 -6.03
N PRO A 183 5.59 -22.81 -4.75
CA PRO A 183 4.77 -23.90 -4.24
C PRO A 183 3.46 -24.03 -5.01
N SER A 184 3.02 -25.27 -5.26
CA SER A 184 1.71 -25.47 -5.90
C SER A 184 0.58 -25.05 -4.96
N PRO A 185 -0.57 -24.57 -5.49
CA PRO A 185 -1.72 -24.19 -4.65
C PRO A 185 -2.20 -25.34 -3.74
N SER A 186 -2.14 -26.59 -4.22
CA SER A 186 -2.52 -27.77 -3.42
C SER A 186 -1.61 -28.02 -2.22
N GLN A 187 -0.32 -27.70 -2.33
CA GLN A 187 0.59 -27.79 -1.18
C GLN A 187 0.28 -26.69 -0.17
N LEU A 188 0.03 -25.46 -0.62
CA LEU A 188 -0.32 -24.35 0.27
C LEU A 188 -1.69 -24.53 0.93
N ILE A 189 -2.65 -25.18 0.28
CA ILE A 189 -3.96 -25.53 0.88
C ILE A 189 -3.79 -26.67 1.89
N ASN A 190 -2.99 -27.69 1.60
CA ASN A 190 -2.72 -28.81 2.50
C ASN A 190 -1.39 -28.62 3.24
N TYR A 191 -1.18 -27.42 3.79
CA TYR A 191 0.12 -27.00 4.29
C TYR A 191 0.65 -27.89 5.40
N SER A 192 -0.19 -28.32 6.36
CA SER A 192 0.22 -29.22 7.44
C SER A 192 0.84 -30.54 6.98
N GLN A 193 0.51 -31.03 5.78
CA GLN A 193 1.08 -32.25 5.20
C GLN A 193 2.33 -31.96 4.36
N SER A 194 2.43 -30.76 3.78
CA SER A 194 3.49 -30.39 2.83
C SER A 194 4.56 -29.47 3.41
N GLU A 195 4.35 -28.89 4.58
CA GLU A 195 5.24 -27.91 5.24
C GLU A 195 6.67 -28.45 5.31
N HIS A 196 6.84 -29.65 5.84
CA HIS A 196 8.16 -30.25 6.03
C HIS A 196 8.92 -30.42 4.71
N SER A 197 8.24 -30.92 3.65
CA SER A 197 8.87 -31.12 2.35
C SER A 197 9.17 -29.80 1.64
N LEU A 198 8.28 -28.81 1.77
CA LEU A 198 8.50 -27.45 1.25
C LEU A 198 9.70 -26.78 1.94
N LYS A 199 9.80 -26.85 3.28
CA LYS A 199 10.92 -26.28 4.03
C LYS A 199 12.24 -26.97 3.68
N LEU A 200 12.27 -28.29 3.53
CA LEU A 200 13.47 -29.01 3.09
C LEU A 200 13.90 -28.63 1.67
N GLN A 201 12.96 -28.55 0.73
CA GLN A 201 13.24 -28.11 -0.63
C GLN A 201 13.80 -26.68 -0.65
N LEU A 202 13.16 -25.77 0.10
CA LEU A 202 13.58 -24.39 0.20
C LEU A 202 14.97 -24.27 0.85
N ASN A 203 15.23 -25.01 1.93
CA ASN A 203 16.52 -25.05 2.62
C ASN A 203 17.66 -25.49 1.67
N ALA A 204 17.40 -26.52 0.85
CA ALA A 204 18.37 -26.96 -0.15
C ALA A 204 18.68 -25.80 -1.12
N LEU A 205 17.64 -25.17 -1.70
CA LEU A 205 17.82 -24.08 -2.65
C LEU A 205 18.61 -22.90 -2.07
N ILE A 206 18.25 -22.43 -0.87
CA ILE A 206 18.86 -21.21 -0.28
C ILE A 206 20.29 -21.42 0.24
N ARG A 207 20.70 -22.66 0.54
CA ARG A 207 22.08 -22.96 1.00
C ARG A 207 23.09 -23.08 -0.13
N PHE A 208 22.65 -23.53 -1.31
CA PHE A 208 23.55 -23.79 -2.44
C PHE A 208 23.89 -22.55 -3.28
N SER A 209 23.13 -21.45 -3.14
CA SER A 209 23.43 -20.20 -3.82
C SER A 209 23.31 -18.99 -2.91
N ARG A 210 24.07 -17.93 -3.23
CA ARG A 210 23.96 -16.59 -2.65
C ARG A 210 23.10 -15.65 -3.50
N ASP A 211 22.48 -16.16 -4.56
CA ASP A 211 21.55 -15.40 -5.39
C ASP A 211 20.30 -14.97 -4.60
N HIS A 212 19.56 -14.04 -5.20
CA HIS A 212 18.25 -13.63 -4.70
C HIS A 212 17.27 -14.81 -4.70
N VAL A 213 16.34 -14.78 -3.76
CA VAL A 213 15.31 -15.82 -3.64
C VAL A 213 13.95 -15.18 -3.83
N ILE A 214 13.14 -15.75 -4.72
CA ILE A 214 11.78 -15.31 -5.00
C ILE A 214 10.83 -16.39 -4.51
N ILE A 215 10.02 -16.07 -3.51
CA ILE A 215 8.90 -16.92 -3.08
C ILE A 215 7.63 -16.32 -3.68
N ARG A 216 6.98 -17.05 -4.59
CA ARG A 216 5.84 -16.54 -5.36
C ARG A 216 4.61 -17.41 -5.15
N ALA A 217 3.47 -16.76 -4.90
CA ALA A 217 2.17 -17.40 -4.93
C ALA A 217 1.80 -17.78 -6.37
N ASN A 218 1.37 -19.02 -6.58
CA ASN A 218 0.91 -19.48 -7.89
C ASN A 218 -0.56 -19.05 -8.12
N PRO A 219 -0.85 -18.27 -9.17
CA PRO A 219 -2.21 -17.78 -9.44
C PRO A 219 -3.18 -18.87 -9.95
N ALA A 220 -2.67 -20.03 -10.41
CA ALA A 220 -3.41 -20.96 -11.27
C ALA A 220 -4.65 -21.65 -10.66
N LYS A 221 -4.92 -21.58 -9.34
CA LYS A 221 -6.07 -22.33 -8.73
C LYS A 221 -6.78 -21.68 -7.54
N VAL A 222 -6.53 -20.43 -7.17
CA VAL A 222 -7.33 -19.77 -6.11
C VAL A 222 -8.80 -19.57 -6.56
N VAL A 223 -9.07 -19.64 -7.87
CA VAL A 223 -10.38 -19.37 -8.48
C VAL A 223 -11.37 -20.55 -8.45
N ASN A 224 -10.94 -21.77 -8.11
CA ASN A 224 -11.81 -22.97 -8.08
C ASN A 224 -12.19 -23.45 -6.67
N ALA A 225 -11.82 -22.71 -5.62
CA ALA A 225 -12.39 -22.93 -4.30
C ALA A 225 -13.85 -22.44 -4.32
N LYS A 226 -14.80 -23.33 -3.98
CA LYS A 226 -16.24 -23.00 -3.90
C LYS A 226 -16.43 -21.63 -3.24
N SER A 227 -17.23 -20.78 -3.89
CA SER A 227 -17.38 -19.33 -3.74
C SER A 227 -17.65 -18.74 -2.34
N ALA A 228 -17.64 -19.53 -1.27
CA ALA A 228 -17.87 -19.07 0.10
C ALA A 228 -16.57 -18.70 0.88
N ASN A 229 -15.40 -19.28 0.55
CA ASN A 229 -14.19 -19.17 1.40
C ASN A 229 -12.96 -18.51 0.75
N ILE A 230 -13.10 -17.85 -0.40
CA ILE A 230 -11.94 -17.30 -1.17
C ILE A 230 -11.07 -16.36 -0.32
N THR A 231 -11.68 -15.49 0.48
CA THR A 231 -10.96 -14.55 1.34
C THR A 231 -10.18 -15.25 2.45
N GLU A 232 -10.78 -16.25 3.09
CA GLU A 232 -10.15 -17.04 4.15
C GLU A 232 -8.99 -17.87 3.60
N THR A 233 -9.20 -18.56 2.48
CA THR A 233 -8.14 -19.32 1.78
C THR A 233 -7.01 -18.41 1.31
N SER A 234 -7.30 -17.20 0.83
CA SER A 234 -6.25 -16.25 0.42
C SER A 234 -5.41 -15.77 1.61
N LYS A 235 -6.05 -15.58 2.77
CA LYS A 235 -5.38 -15.23 4.02
C LYS A 235 -4.51 -16.39 4.52
N GLU A 236 -5.03 -17.63 4.52
CA GLU A 236 -4.27 -18.83 4.88
C GLU A 236 -3.05 -19.03 3.98
N ILE A 237 -3.23 -18.91 2.66
CA ILE A 237 -2.12 -18.99 1.70
C ILE A 237 -1.06 -17.92 2.00
N SER A 238 -1.48 -16.69 2.31
CA SER A 238 -0.56 -15.61 2.69
C SER A 238 0.21 -15.95 3.97
N GLN A 239 -0.44 -16.59 4.95
CA GLN A 239 0.19 -17.04 6.19
C GLN A 239 1.23 -18.15 5.96
N HIS A 240 0.93 -19.11 5.07
CA HIS A 240 1.85 -20.20 4.74
C HIS A 240 3.06 -19.70 3.94
N LEU A 241 2.87 -18.73 3.04
CA LEU A 241 3.97 -18.08 2.33
C LEU A 241 4.82 -17.22 3.29
N ALA A 242 4.20 -16.56 4.26
CA ALA A 242 4.91 -15.86 5.33
C ALA A 242 5.77 -16.84 6.15
N ASP A 243 5.23 -18.00 6.54
CA ASP A 243 6.00 -19.01 7.29
C ASP A 243 7.23 -19.52 6.53
N LEU A 244 7.06 -19.82 5.23
CA LEU A 244 8.17 -20.21 4.36
C LEU A 244 9.22 -19.09 4.22
N SER A 245 8.77 -17.83 4.16
CA SER A 245 9.66 -16.67 4.06
C SER A 245 10.43 -16.44 5.36
N LYS A 246 9.77 -16.58 6.50
CA LYS A 246 10.42 -16.54 7.81
C LYS A 246 11.45 -17.66 7.93
N PHE A 247 11.12 -18.87 7.49
CA PHE A 247 12.06 -19.98 7.46
C PHE A 247 13.34 -19.66 6.68
N CYS A 248 13.24 -18.97 5.53
CA CYS A 248 14.43 -18.48 4.81
C CYS A 248 15.26 -17.51 5.66
N LEU A 249 14.61 -16.51 6.26
CA LEU A 249 15.27 -15.46 7.05
C LEU A 249 15.95 -16.02 8.31
N ASP A 250 15.38 -17.07 8.91
CA ASP A 250 15.95 -17.73 10.09
C ASP A 250 17.17 -18.61 9.77
N ASN A 251 17.27 -19.13 8.54
CA ASN A 251 18.27 -20.14 8.17
C ASN A 251 19.41 -19.59 7.32
N GLU A 252 19.23 -18.45 6.65
CA GLU A 252 20.23 -17.84 5.78
C GLU A 252 20.23 -16.31 5.90
N LYS A 253 21.38 -15.69 5.63
CA LYS A 253 21.49 -14.23 5.67
C LYS A 253 20.92 -13.60 4.40
N PHE A 254 19.98 -12.68 4.59
CA PHE A 254 19.46 -11.77 3.57
C PHE A 254 19.67 -10.32 4.04
N ASP A 255 20.06 -9.45 3.11
CA ASP A 255 20.29 -8.02 3.40
C ASP A 255 19.01 -7.20 3.13
N SER A 256 18.13 -7.71 2.26
CA SER A 256 16.89 -7.05 1.88
C SER A 256 15.68 -7.99 1.82
N LEU A 257 14.52 -7.45 2.15
CA LEU A 257 13.21 -8.09 2.09
C LEU A 257 12.26 -7.25 1.24
N ILE A 258 11.80 -7.79 0.11
CA ILE A 258 10.90 -7.09 -0.82
C ILE A 258 9.55 -7.80 -0.81
N LEU A 259 8.50 -7.09 -0.39
CA LEU A 259 7.19 -7.66 -0.08
C LEU A 259 6.14 -7.12 -1.04
N PHE A 260 5.59 -7.99 -1.88
CA PHE A 260 4.52 -7.66 -2.84
C PHE A 260 3.19 -8.27 -2.40
N GLY A 261 2.28 -7.42 -1.92
CA GLY A 261 0.98 -7.80 -1.36
C GLY A 261 0.84 -7.39 0.10
N GLY A 262 -0.31 -6.82 0.47
CA GLY A 262 -0.54 -6.29 1.81
C GLY A 262 -0.65 -7.37 2.88
N ASP A 263 -1.52 -8.36 2.65
CA ASP A 263 -1.81 -9.40 3.66
C ASP A 263 -0.60 -10.27 3.96
N GLY A 264 0.16 -10.66 2.93
CA GLY A 264 1.39 -11.43 3.12
C GLY A 264 2.51 -10.64 3.78
N ALA A 265 2.65 -9.36 3.45
CA ALA A 265 3.60 -8.47 4.14
C ALA A 265 3.25 -8.36 5.63
N ALA A 266 1.99 -8.11 5.94
CA ALA A 266 1.52 -8.00 7.32
C ALA A 266 1.72 -9.32 8.08
N ALA A 267 1.34 -10.46 7.50
CA ALA A 267 1.50 -11.78 8.12
C ALA A 267 2.97 -12.11 8.42
N LEU A 268 3.89 -11.80 7.49
CA LEU A 268 5.32 -12.05 7.69
C LEU A 268 5.92 -11.13 8.76
N LEU A 269 5.63 -9.82 8.70
CA LEU A 269 6.13 -8.88 9.70
C LEU A 269 5.65 -9.21 11.11
N ASP A 270 4.38 -9.65 11.24
CA ASP A 270 3.81 -10.13 12.50
C ASP A 270 4.55 -11.39 13.01
N GLN A 271 4.74 -12.41 12.16
CA GLN A 271 5.52 -13.61 12.53
C GLN A 271 7.00 -13.32 12.84
N MET A 272 7.57 -12.27 12.25
CA MET A 272 8.91 -11.77 12.57
C MET A 272 8.95 -10.96 13.87
N ASN A 273 7.80 -10.66 14.49
CA ASN A 273 7.65 -9.75 15.62
C ASN A 273 8.21 -8.34 15.34
N VAL A 274 8.07 -7.86 14.10
CA VAL A 274 8.49 -6.50 13.71
C VAL A 274 7.34 -5.54 14.01
N THR A 275 7.46 -4.80 15.11
CA THR A 275 6.45 -3.82 15.53
C THR A 275 6.70 -2.42 14.95
N GLU A 276 7.91 -2.14 14.50
CA GLU A 276 8.32 -0.84 13.96
C GLU A 276 9.35 -1.01 12.84
N MET A 277 9.31 -0.09 11.88
CA MET A 277 10.34 0.06 10.86
C MET A 277 10.64 1.53 10.66
N ASN A 278 11.90 1.87 10.42
CA ASN A 278 12.30 3.23 10.15
C ASN A 278 12.18 3.53 8.65
N VAL A 279 11.30 4.47 8.28
CA VAL A 279 11.10 4.86 6.87
C VAL A 279 12.26 5.75 6.43
N GLN A 280 13.02 5.29 5.44
CA GLN A 280 14.19 6.00 4.92
C GLN A 280 13.80 7.00 3.83
N TYR A 281 13.16 6.52 2.76
CA TYR A 281 12.65 7.32 1.64
C TYR A 281 11.72 6.48 0.76
N ALA A 282 11.09 7.08 -0.24
CA ALA A 282 10.32 6.36 -1.26
C ALA A 282 11.23 6.08 -2.48
N VAL A 283 11.39 4.81 -2.86
CA VAL A 283 12.20 4.42 -4.04
C VAL A 283 11.49 4.83 -5.32
N VAL A 284 10.20 4.57 -5.36
CA VAL A 284 9.23 5.19 -6.25
C VAL A 284 8.03 5.61 -5.40
N PRO A 285 7.17 6.53 -5.88
CA PRO A 285 5.94 6.84 -5.16
C PRO A 285 5.19 5.57 -4.76
N GLY A 286 4.73 5.43 -3.52
CA GLY A 286 4.02 4.23 -3.06
C GLY A 286 4.85 2.99 -2.71
N VAL A 287 6.18 3.02 -2.87
CA VAL A 287 7.11 1.95 -2.43
C VAL A 287 8.15 2.54 -1.47
N PRO A 288 7.89 2.50 -0.15
CA PRO A 288 8.86 2.98 0.83
C PRO A 288 10.00 1.99 0.98
N LEU A 289 11.21 2.54 1.14
CA LEU A 289 12.35 1.86 1.72
C LEU A 289 12.33 2.06 3.22
N CYS A 290 12.38 0.96 3.95
CA CYS A 290 12.41 0.95 5.40
C CYS A 290 13.62 0.14 5.89
N SER A 291 14.02 0.32 7.14
CA SER A 291 14.96 -0.55 7.84
C SER A 291 14.35 -1.08 9.13
N ILE A 292 14.65 -2.34 9.47
CA ILE A 292 14.37 -2.91 10.78
C ILE A 292 15.58 -2.59 11.67
N GLU A 293 15.37 -1.83 12.74
CA GLU A 293 16.47 -1.40 13.62
C GLU A 293 16.61 -2.28 14.89
N LYS A 294 15.57 -3.06 15.23
CA LYS A 294 15.50 -3.84 16.47
C LYS A 294 15.14 -5.31 16.22
N GLY A 295 15.50 -6.17 17.16
CA GLY A 295 15.19 -7.60 17.15
C GLY A 295 16.11 -8.43 16.27
N ASN A 296 15.73 -9.69 16.03
CA ASN A 296 16.56 -10.69 15.35
C ASN A 296 16.82 -10.39 13.87
N TYR A 297 16.03 -9.49 13.27
CA TYR A 297 16.13 -9.09 11.87
C TYR A 297 16.68 -7.66 11.71
N SER A 298 17.32 -7.13 12.76
CA SER A 298 17.96 -5.81 12.73
C SER A 298 18.98 -5.73 11.58
N GLY A 299 18.96 -4.62 10.86
CA GLY A 299 19.80 -4.36 9.69
C GLY A 299 19.21 -4.78 8.35
N ILE A 300 18.09 -5.53 8.33
CA ILE A 300 17.40 -5.85 7.08
C ILE A 300 16.69 -4.62 6.54
N THR A 301 16.92 -4.35 5.26
CA THR A 301 16.19 -3.33 4.51
C THR A 301 14.89 -3.91 3.98
N VAL A 302 13.76 -3.24 4.17
CA VAL A 302 12.43 -3.73 3.80
C VAL A 302 11.80 -2.79 2.78
N MET A 303 11.22 -3.34 1.73
CA MET A 303 10.32 -2.63 0.83
C MET A 303 8.97 -3.30 0.79
N THR A 304 7.90 -2.49 0.77
CA THR A 304 6.54 -3.00 0.64
C THR A 304 5.85 -2.38 -0.56
N LYS A 305 5.14 -3.20 -1.34
CA LYS A 305 4.34 -2.75 -2.49
C LYS A 305 2.96 -3.38 -2.44
N SER A 306 1.92 -2.58 -2.68
CA SER A 306 0.57 -3.11 -2.88
C SER A 306 0.44 -3.86 -4.21
N GLY A 307 -0.45 -4.87 -4.30
CA GLY A 307 -0.50 -5.82 -5.42
C GLY A 307 -0.68 -5.21 -6.81
N GLY A 308 -1.56 -4.22 -6.96
CA GLY A 308 -1.88 -3.58 -8.25
C GLY A 308 -1.01 -2.36 -8.60
N PHE A 309 0.11 -2.16 -7.92
CA PHE A 309 0.92 -0.95 -8.03
C PHE A 309 2.16 -1.13 -8.92
N GLY A 310 2.51 -0.08 -9.68
CA GLY A 310 3.73 0.02 -10.48
C GLY A 310 3.59 -0.46 -11.93
N ASN A 311 4.56 -0.07 -12.77
CA ASN A 311 4.70 -0.61 -14.13
C ASN A 311 5.43 -1.97 -14.10
N ASN A 312 5.54 -2.64 -15.26
CA ASN A 312 6.14 -3.98 -15.33
C ASN A 312 7.64 -3.99 -14.97
N THR A 313 8.37 -2.90 -15.22
CA THR A 313 9.81 -2.80 -14.94
C THR A 313 10.12 -2.41 -13.50
N LEU A 314 9.11 -2.19 -12.64
CA LEU A 314 9.32 -1.70 -11.27
C LEU A 314 10.28 -2.57 -10.47
N LEU A 315 10.10 -3.90 -10.49
CA LEU A 315 10.98 -4.79 -9.71
C LEU A 315 12.41 -4.77 -10.26
N SER A 316 12.59 -4.75 -11.58
CA SER A 316 13.91 -4.60 -12.20
C SER A 316 14.58 -3.30 -11.80
N ASN A 317 13.85 -2.19 -11.76
CA ASN A 317 14.37 -0.88 -11.34
C ASN A 317 14.73 -0.84 -9.86
N ILE A 318 13.99 -1.57 -9.01
CA ILE A 318 14.30 -1.70 -7.58
C ILE A 318 15.59 -2.50 -7.38
N MET A 319 15.78 -3.56 -8.16
CA MET A 319 16.87 -4.52 -8.02
C MET A 319 18.18 -4.12 -8.70
N ASN A 320 18.15 -3.08 -9.54
CA ASN A 320 19.31 -2.56 -10.27
C ASN A 320 20.05 -1.48 -9.48
#